data_AF-A0A1Y1UWM1-F1
#
_entry.id   AF-A0A1Y1UWM1-F1
#
_cell.length_a   1.000
_cell.length_b   1.000
_cell.length_c   1.000
_cell.angle_alpha   90.00
_cell.angle_beta   90.00
_cell.angle_gamma   90.00
#
_symmetry.space_group_name_H-M   'P 1'
#
loop_
_entity.id
_entity.type
_entity.pdbx_description
1 polymer ?
#
loop_
_entity_poly.entity_id
_entity_poly.type
_entity_poly.pdbx_seq_one_letter_code
_entity_poly.pdbx_strand_id
1 'polypeptide(L)'
;MISILNDIWHTLNIELGRRGVENKVPCFLNMIIPKIAHLILNNDMKMVTAEERNQFEKKCNEIIESALLETNFNNFYQQSIKDRNAILNYDDFTIKCILEEISDIERLPNNEFPLIRYFFAINYSTYDTFYNLFKDISDKEHKYPILTTYFKYTIENPDKIKILESFQFINPFVVYVLEKYSNKLTRNEAKQSSIKNELEKDEKMKNLFVNFKKGWNSVYKILTNFDCHGGLTPKNIDENDCLAYVLNDTFEDGFGKYMATYYNDIISIHNEILKSLIPENNLKYYLKPFQNQTENYITVQDATYNEIISFNKLYDSIKDVISVFSNNKYYKEQNGKLSYTNYKNVVYDFQRIEVELCNLLLPGKILLKSKDEQNFISYKNERFTKNFNIIYNFKQKLHEERSLSKTIKNNIKHAIITTHKLISVLF
;
A
#
# COMPACT_ATOMS: atom_id res chain seq x y z
N MET A 1 -32.55 -13.94 -25.62
CA MET A 1 -31.86 -12.68 -25.98
C MET A 1 -30.72 -12.94 -26.96
N ILE A 2 -29.81 -13.89 -26.69
CA ILE A 2 -28.76 -14.32 -27.64
C ILE A 2 -29.34 -14.88 -28.96
N SER A 3 -30.43 -15.66 -28.91
CA SER A 3 -31.08 -16.18 -30.13
C SER A 3 -31.58 -15.09 -31.07
N ILE A 4 -32.25 -14.05 -30.53
CA ILE A 4 -32.78 -12.93 -31.31
C ILE A 4 -31.65 -12.13 -31.96
N LEU A 5 -30.53 -11.92 -31.25
CA LEU A 5 -29.37 -11.25 -31.82
C LEU A 5 -28.72 -12.07 -32.94
N ASN A 6 -28.65 -13.39 -32.78
CA ASN A 6 -28.16 -14.28 -33.84
C ASN A 6 -29.09 -14.27 -35.06
N ASP A 7 -30.41 -14.26 -34.86
CA ASP A 7 -31.38 -14.18 -35.94
C ASP A 7 -31.27 -12.85 -36.69
N ILE A 8 -31.20 -11.72 -35.97
CA ILE A 8 -31.00 -10.39 -36.56
C ILE A 8 -29.66 -10.33 -37.33
N TRP A 9 -28.59 -10.87 -36.76
CA TRP A 9 -27.28 -10.90 -37.39
C TRP A 9 -27.29 -11.77 -38.66
N HIS A 10 -27.99 -12.89 -38.63
CA HIS A 10 -28.15 -13.77 -39.78
C HIS A 10 -28.98 -13.10 -40.89
N THR A 11 -30.11 -12.48 -40.54
CA THR A 11 -30.94 -11.72 -41.49
C THR A 11 -30.15 -10.56 -42.10
N LEU A 12 -29.40 -9.80 -41.30
CA LEU A 12 -28.55 -8.72 -41.79
C LEU A 12 -27.49 -9.24 -42.76
N ASN A 13 -26.82 -10.35 -42.45
CA ASN A 13 -25.84 -10.95 -43.37
C ASN A 13 -26.48 -11.34 -44.71
N ILE A 14 -27.67 -11.92 -44.70
CA ILE A 14 -28.38 -12.31 -45.93
C ILE A 14 -28.78 -11.08 -46.74
N GLU A 15 -29.45 -10.11 -46.13
CA GLU A 15 -29.99 -8.95 -46.85
C GLU A 15 -28.89 -8.01 -47.33
N LEU A 16 -27.81 -7.83 -46.54
CA LEU A 16 -26.64 -7.06 -46.95
C LEU A 16 -25.82 -7.81 -48.01
N GLY A 17 -25.75 -9.15 -47.92
CA GLY A 17 -25.14 -9.99 -48.96
C GLY A 17 -25.79 -9.79 -50.32
N ARG A 18 -27.12 -9.73 -50.39
CA ARG A 18 -27.88 -9.43 -51.63
C ARG A 18 -27.56 -8.05 -52.23
N ARG A 19 -26.99 -7.15 -51.43
CA ARG A 19 -26.65 -5.77 -51.82
C ARG A 19 -25.14 -5.56 -52.00
N GLY A 20 -24.35 -6.64 -52.06
CA GLY A 20 -22.89 -6.57 -52.29
C GLY A 20 -22.04 -6.35 -51.04
N VAL A 21 -22.64 -6.49 -49.85
CA VAL A 21 -22.01 -6.23 -48.53
C VAL A 21 -21.80 -7.54 -47.74
N GLU A 22 -21.61 -8.65 -48.46
CA GLU A 22 -21.49 -10.00 -47.87
C GLU A 22 -20.35 -10.11 -46.85
N ASN A 23 -20.64 -10.72 -45.69
CA ASN A 23 -19.70 -10.93 -44.58
C ASN A 23 -19.03 -9.64 -44.04
N LYS A 24 -19.59 -8.47 -44.35
CA LYS A 24 -19.06 -7.15 -43.92
C LYS A 24 -20.03 -6.37 -43.04
N VAL A 25 -21.00 -7.05 -42.42
CA VAL A 25 -22.00 -6.48 -41.49
C VAL A 25 -21.37 -5.57 -40.42
N PRO A 26 -20.27 -5.94 -39.74
CA PRO A 26 -19.64 -5.03 -38.77
C PRO A 26 -19.17 -3.70 -39.37
N CYS A 27 -18.62 -3.73 -40.60
CA CYS A 27 -18.14 -2.52 -41.27
C CYS A 27 -19.32 -1.63 -41.71
N PHE A 28 -20.36 -2.25 -42.26
CA PHE A 28 -21.58 -1.56 -42.65
C PHE A 28 -22.26 -0.88 -41.45
N LEU A 29 -22.40 -1.61 -40.34
CA LEU A 29 -22.91 -1.07 -39.09
C LEU A 29 -22.05 0.11 -38.60
N ASN A 30 -20.72 -0.01 -38.61
CA ASN A 30 -19.84 1.10 -38.22
C ASN A 30 -19.95 2.34 -39.13
N MET A 31 -20.38 2.17 -40.39
CA MET A 31 -20.62 3.27 -41.31
C MET A 31 -21.92 4.04 -41.01
N ILE A 32 -22.99 3.31 -40.64
CA ILE A 32 -24.33 3.89 -40.46
C ILE A 32 -24.62 4.30 -39.01
N ILE A 33 -24.13 3.54 -38.02
CA ILE A 33 -24.51 3.73 -36.61
C ILE A 33 -24.10 5.11 -36.10
N PRO A 34 -22.90 5.68 -36.38
CA PRO A 34 -22.56 7.03 -35.92
C PRO A 34 -23.52 8.12 -36.44
N LYS A 35 -23.94 8.01 -37.71
CA LYS A 35 -24.88 8.94 -38.34
C LYS A 35 -26.29 8.79 -37.75
N ILE A 36 -26.73 7.56 -37.52
CA ILE A 36 -28.01 7.27 -36.88
C ILE A 36 -28.01 7.72 -35.41
N ALA A 37 -26.92 7.52 -34.68
CA ALA A 37 -26.78 7.97 -33.29
C ALA A 37 -26.83 9.49 -33.20
N HIS A 38 -26.20 10.21 -34.13
CA HIS A 38 -26.31 11.67 -34.18
C HIS A 38 -27.73 12.12 -34.51
N LEU A 39 -28.42 11.42 -35.42
CA LEU A 39 -29.82 11.67 -35.73
C LEU A 39 -30.71 11.47 -34.50
N ILE A 40 -30.47 10.43 -33.69
CA ILE A 40 -31.22 10.17 -32.45
C ILE A 40 -30.96 11.27 -31.41
N LEU A 41 -29.69 11.63 -31.20
CA LEU A 41 -29.30 12.62 -30.19
C LEU A 41 -29.85 14.02 -30.49
N ASN A 42 -29.95 14.38 -31.77
CA ASN A 42 -30.48 15.67 -32.21
C ASN A 42 -31.97 15.63 -32.52
N ASN A 43 -32.66 14.51 -32.25
CA ASN A 43 -34.07 14.41 -32.55
C ASN A 43 -34.91 15.02 -31.42
N ASP A 44 -35.49 16.19 -31.69
CA ASP A 44 -36.40 16.86 -30.76
C ASP A 44 -37.82 16.26 -30.74
N MET A 45 -38.12 15.30 -31.64
CA MET A 45 -39.43 14.66 -31.72
C MET A 45 -39.61 13.59 -30.63
N LYS A 46 -40.74 13.66 -29.91
CA LYS A 46 -41.10 12.67 -28.88
C LYS A 46 -41.59 11.32 -29.44
N MET A 47 -41.76 11.21 -30.76
CA MET A 47 -42.20 10.01 -31.49
C MET A 47 -43.53 9.42 -30.97
N VAL A 48 -44.44 10.27 -30.51
CA VAL A 48 -45.72 9.83 -29.93
C VAL A 48 -46.71 9.49 -31.04
N THR A 49 -46.65 10.22 -32.16
CA THR A 49 -47.54 10.00 -33.31
C THR A 49 -46.91 9.07 -34.35
N ALA A 50 -47.74 8.47 -35.21
CA ALA A 50 -47.25 7.66 -36.33
C ALA A 50 -46.52 8.51 -37.38
N GLU A 51 -46.97 9.76 -37.58
CA GLU A 51 -46.36 10.74 -38.49
C GLU A 51 -44.91 11.05 -38.09
N GLU A 52 -44.68 11.37 -36.80
CA GLU A 52 -43.35 11.66 -36.26
C GLU A 52 -42.39 10.46 -36.39
N ARG A 53 -42.90 9.24 -36.15
CA ARG A 53 -42.14 8.00 -36.33
C ARG A 53 -41.75 7.79 -37.79
N ASN A 54 -42.69 7.94 -38.71
CA ASN A 54 -42.44 7.79 -40.15
C ASN A 54 -41.41 8.80 -40.66
N GLN A 55 -41.44 10.04 -40.17
CA GLN A 55 -40.44 11.06 -40.54
C GLN A 55 -39.04 10.72 -40.04
N PHE A 56 -38.94 10.17 -38.82
CA PHE A 56 -37.65 9.71 -38.29
C PHE A 56 -37.13 8.47 -39.03
N GLU A 57 -37.98 7.46 -39.25
CA GLU A 57 -37.63 6.26 -40.00
C GLU A 57 -37.20 6.58 -41.43
N LYS A 58 -37.84 7.54 -42.08
CA LYS A 58 -37.44 8.00 -43.42
C LYS A 58 -36.00 8.54 -43.43
N LYS A 59 -35.63 9.36 -42.44
CA LYS A 59 -34.25 9.88 -42.32
C LYS A 59 -33.25 8.75 -42.02
N CYS A 60 -33.63 7.77 -41.20
CA CYS A 60 -32.81 6.58 -40.97
C CYS A 60 -32.61 5.78 -42.27
N ASN A 61 -33.68 5.56 -43.04
CA ASN A 61 -33.64 4.85 -44.31
C ASN A 61 -32.77 5.57 -45.33
N GLU A 62 -32.83 6.90 -45.40
CA GLU A 62 -31.95 7.70 -46.27
C GLU A 62 -30.46 7.49 -45.92
N ILE A 63 -30.12 7.41 -44.63
CA ILE A 63 -28.75 7.10 -44.18
C ILE A 63 -28.34 5.69 -44.59
N ILE A 64 -29.23 4.70 -44.39
CA ILE A 64 -28.97 3.30 -44.72
C ILE A 64 -28.80 3.10 -46.23
N GLU A 65 -29.70 3.63 -47.04
CA GLU A 65 -29.66 3.52 -48.51
C GLU A 65 -28.45 4.26 -49.10
N SER A 66 -28.12 5.44 -48.58
CA SER A 66 -26.91 6.16 -48.98
C SER A 66 -25.63 5.38 -48.67
N ALA A 67 -25.62 4.62 -47.57
CA ALA A 67 -24.51 3.76 -47.21
C ALA A 67 -24.43 2.47 -48.05
N LEU A 68 -25.57 1.98 -48.55
CA LEU A 68 -25.65 0.81 -49.44
C LEU A 68 -25.21 1.11 -50.88
N LEU A 69 -25.10 2.38 -51.27
CA LEU A 69 -24.52 2.74 -52.57
C LEU A 69 -23.10 2.18 -52.66
N GLU A 70 -22.87 1.32 -53.65
CA GLU A 70 -21.65 0.53 -53.81
C GLU A 70 -20.37 1.37 -53.75
N THR A 71 -20.39 2.57 -54.36
CA THR A 71 -19.27 3.51 -54.33
C THR A 71 -18.97 4.04 -52.93
N ASN A 72 -20.00 4.30 -52.11
CA ASN A 72 -19.84 4.82 -50.76
C ASN A 72 -19.35 3.73 -49.81
N PHE A 73 -19.96 2.54 -49.89
CA PHE A 73 -19.56 1.42 -49.06
C PHE A 73 -18.14 0.96 -49.37
N ASN A 74 -17.77 0.79 -50.64
CA ASN A 74 -16.44 0.33 -51.01
C ASN A 74 -15.36 1.34 -50.63
N ASN A 75 -15.60 2.64 -50.81
CA ASN A 75 -14.67 3.69 -50.36
C ASN A 75 -14.49 3.67 -48.84
N PHE A 76 -15.58 3.57 -48.08
CA PHE A 76 -15.53 3.48 -46.62
C PHE A 76 -14.84 2.19 -46.16
N TYR A 77 -15.15 1.05 -46.78
CA TYR A 77 -14.54 -0.24 -46.45
C TYR A 77 -13.02 -0.21 -46.64
N GLN A 78 -12.55 0.29 -47.79
CA GLN A 78 -11.13 0.44 -48.07
C GLN A 78 -10.44 1.40 -47.08
N GLN A 79 -11.08 2.51 -46.74
CA GLN A 79 -10.56 3.43 -45.73
C GLN A 79 -10.53 2.76 -44.34
N SER A 80 -11.58 2.04 -43.95
CA SER A 80 -11.65 1.37 -42.65
C SER A 80 -10.60 0.27 -42.48
N ILE A 81 -10.19 -0.42 -43.56
CA ILE A 81 -9.08 -1.37 -43.53
C ILE A 81 -7.76 -0.63 -43.30
N LYS A 82 -7.54 0.48 -44.00
CA LYS A 82 -6.34 1.32 -43.81
C LYS A 82 -6.26 1.86 -42.39
N ASP A 83 -7.37 2.37 -41.86
CA ASP A 83 -7.44 2.92 -40.50
C ASP A 83 -7.25 1.84 -39.44
N ARG A 84 -7.83 0.63 -39.60
CA ARG A 84 -7.60 -0.50 -38.68
C ARG A 84 -6.15 -0.97 -38.69
N ASN A 85 -5.52 -1.04 -39.87
CA ASN A 85 -4.11 -1.37 -39.97
C ASN A 85 -3.23 -0.27 -39.38
N ALA A 86 -3.65 1.00 -39.45
CA ALA A 86 -2.98 2.10 -38.76
C ALA A 86 -3.15 1.99 -37.23
N ILE A 87 -4.35 1.69 -36.75
CA ILE A 87 -4.71 1.51 -35.32
C ILE A 87 -3.96 0.33 -34.68
N LEU A 88 -3.85 -0.81 -35.37
CA LEU A 88 -3.06 -1.95 -34.90
C LEU A 88 -1.56 -1.64 -34.79
N ASN A 89 -1.09 -0.62 -35.52
CA ASN A 89 0.27 -0.12 -35.48
C ASN A 89 0.40 1.20 -34.69
N TYR A 90 -0.70 1.66 -34.06
CA TYR A 90 -0.74 2.90 -33.29
C TYR A 90 -0.54 2.56 -31.81
N ASP A 91 0.42 3.25 -31.19
CA ASP A 91 0.70 3.17 -29.75
C ASP A 91 -0.34 4.01 -28.98
N ASP A 92 -1.64 3.78 -29.24
CA ASP A 92 -2.74 4.58 -28.67
C ASP A 92 -3.14 4.04 -27.30
N PHE A 93 -2.87 4.87 -26.28
CA PHE A 93 -3.24 4.66 -24.88
C PHE A 93 -4.74 4.36 -24.69
N THR A 94 -5.62 4.78 -25.62
CA THR A 94 -7.07 4.63 -25.51
C THR A 94 -7.54 3.17 -25.66
N ILE A 95 -7.02 2.43 -26.64
CA ILE A 95 -7.36 1.01 -26.82
C ILE A 95 -6.78 0.19 -25.68
N LYS A 96 -5.57 0.54 -25.24
CA LYS A 96 -4.96 -0.03 -24.03
C LYS A 96 -5.84 0.22 -22.81
N CYS A 97 -6.35 1.43 -22.60
CA CYS A 97 -7.22 1.76 -21.47
C CYS A 97 -8.55 1.02 -21.47
N ILE A 98 -9.13 0.78 -22.65
CA ILE A 98 -10.38 0.01 -22.79
C ILE A 98 -10.12 -1.48 -22.55
N LEU A 99 -9.00 -2.03 -23.03
CA LEU A 99 -8.62 -3.43 -22.83
C LEU A 99 -8.12 -3.72 -21.41
N GLU A 100 -7.56 -2.73 -20.72
CA GLU A 100 -7.07 -2.83 -19.33
C GLU A 100 -8.13 -2.42 -18.28
N GLU A 101 -9.38 -2.17 -18.68
CA GLU A 101 -10.51 -1.83 -17.79
C GLU A 101 -10.31 -0.55 -16.94
N ILE A 102 -9.57 0.43 -17.46
CA ILE A 102 -9.21 1.68 -16.77
C ILE A 102 -9.86 2.94 -17.37
N SER A 103 -10.80 2.82 -18.31
CA SER A 103 -11.32 3.98 -19.06
C SER A 103 -12.26 4.87 -18.24
N ASP A 104 -11.85 6.12 -18.02
CA ASP A 104 -12.73 7.24 -17.66
C ASP A 104 -13.43 7.76 -18.93
N ILE A 105 -14.64 7.23 -19.20
CA ILE A 105 -15.39 7.50 -20.45
C ILE A 105 -15.74 8.98 -20.60
N GLU A 106 -15.76 9.75 -19.50
CA GLU A 106 -15.98 11.20 -19.53
C GLU A 106 -14.85 11.96 -20.22
N ARG A 107 -13.64 11.39 -20.28
CA ARG A 107 -12.47 11.98 -20.96
C ARG A 107 -12.40 11.66 -22.45
N LEU A 108 -13.26 10.79 -22.98
CA LEU A 108 -13.22 10.42 -24.41
C LEU A 108 -13.80 11.54 -25.30
N PRO A 109 -13.11 11.92 -26.39
CA PRO A 109 -13.60 12.90 -27.36
C PRO A 109 -14.96 12.47 -27.94
N ASN A 110 -15.98 13.33 -27.81
CA ASN A 110 -17.36 13.00 -28.16
C ASN A 110 -17.57 12.73 -29.66
N ASN A 111 -16.77 13.42 -30.48
CA ASN A 111 -16.77 13.34 -31.93
C ASN A 111 -16.12 12.05 -32.46
N GLU A 112 -15.16 11.49 -31.74
CA GLU A 112 -14.41 10.30 -32.17
C GLU A 112 -15.01 8.99 -31.66
N PHE A 113 -15.60 9.00 -30.46
CA PHE A 113 -16.20 7.81 -29.85
C PHE A 113 -17.68 7.99 -29.45
N PRO A 114 -18.55 8.49 -30.36
CA PRO A 114 -19.93 8.82 -30.02
C PRO A 114 -20.73 7.59 -29.59
N LEU A 115 -20.40 6.39 -30.08
CA LEU A 115 -21.12 5.15 -29.76
C LEU A 115 -20.72 4.55 -28.41
N ILE A 116 -19.45 4.64 -28.03
CA ILE A 116 -18.99 4.20 -26.70
C ILE A 116 -19.65 5.06 -25.62
N ARG A 117 -19.77 6.37 -25.88
CA ARG A 117 -20.51 7.30 -25.03
C ARG A 117 -22.03 7.10 -25.10
N TYR A 118 -22.61 6.88 -26.28
CA TYR A 118 -24.05 6.73 -26.47
C TYR A 118 -24.61 5.42 -25.90
N PHE A 119 -23.93 4.30 -26.15
CA PHE A 119 -24.29 3.00 -25.58
C PHE A 119 -23.84 2.86 -24.12
N PHE A 120 -23.17 3.87 -23.56
CA PHE A 120 -22.73 3.93 -22.15
C PHE A 120 -22.14 2.59 -21.71
N ALA A 121 -21.00 2.21 -22.31
CA ALA A 121 -20.14 1.22 -21.66
C ALA A 121 -19.97 1.70 -20.21
N ILE A 122 -20.08 0.76 -19.28
CA ILE A 122 -20.07 1.04 -17.84
C ILE A 122 -18.86 1.92 -17.49
N ASN A 123 -19.06 3.01 -16.75
CA ASN A 123 -17.93 3.69 -16.09
C ASN A 123 -17.35 2.69 -15.10
N TYR A 124 -16.09 2.29 -15.30
CA TYR A 124 -15.41 1.41 -14.36
C TYR A 124 -15.13 2.18 -13.07
N SER A 125 -15.17 1.47 -11.95
CA SER A 125 -14.71 2.01 -10.69
C SER A 125 -13.23 2.36 -10.80
N THR A 126 -12.89 3.62 -10.60
CA THR A 126 -11.49 4.05 -10.52
C THR A 126 -11.15 4.44 -9.09
N TYR A 127 -9.87 4.32 -8.75
CA TYR A 127 -9.34 4.79 -7.47
C TYR A 127 -9.62 6.28 -7.24
N ASP A 128 -9.43 7.12 -8.27
CA ASP A 128 -9.62 8.57 -8.18
C ASP A 128 -11.08 8.93 -7.90
N THR A 129 -12.03 8.30 -8.59
CA THR A 129 -13.46 8.53 -8.36
C THR A 129 -13.88 8.05 -6.97
N PHE A 130 -13.39 6.88 -6.53
CA PHE A 130 -13.61 6.40 -5.18
C PHE A 130 -13.11 7.38 -4.11
N TYR A 131 -11.86 7.84 -4.24
CA TYR A 131 -11.25 8.78 -3.30
C TYR A 131 -11.98 10.12 -3.26
N ASN A 132 -12.37 10.64 -4.43
CA ASN A 132 -13.13 11.89 -4.53
C ASN A 132 -14.51 11.81 -3.87
N LEU A 133 -15.18 10.66 -3.94
CA LEU A 133 -16.45 10.47 -3.22
C LEU A 133 -16.21 10.26 -1.73
N PHE A 134 -15.16 9.52 -1.36
CA PHE A 134 -14.82 9.26 0.04
C PHE A 134 -14.51 10.55 0.81
N LYS A 135 -13.73 11.47 0.20
CA LYS A 135 -13.29 12.69 0.89
C LYS A 135 -14.45 13.60 1.29
N ASP A 136 -15.57 13.54 0.55
CA ASP A 136 -16.77 14.36 0.75
C ASP A 136 -17.75 13.75 1.77
N ILE A 137 -17.48 12.54 2.28
CA ILE A 137 -18.31 11.91 3.31
C ILE A 137 -18.15 12.66 4.64
N SER A 138 -19.26 13.17 5.17
CA SER A 138 -19.34 13.74 6.52
C SER A 138 -19.07 12.67 7.58
N ASP A 139 -18.22 12.99 8.57
CA ASP A 139 -17.86 12.11 9.69
C ASP A 139 -17.18 10.79 9.25
N LYS A 140 -16.37 10.85 8.18
CA LYS A 140 -15.65 9.69 7.62
C LYS A 140 -14.66 9.06 8.60
N GLU A 141 -14.06 9.84 9.51
CA GLU A 141 -13.15 9.32 10.55
C GLU A 141 -13.86 8.31 11.46
N HIS A 142 -15.08 8.63 11.89
CA HIS A 142 -15.87 7.72 12.71
C HIS A 142 -16.51 6.60 11.87
N LYS A 143 -16.97 6.89 10.65
CA LYS A 143 -17.68 5.93 9.78
C LYS A 143 -16.78 4.94 9.06
N TYR A 144 -15.54 5.28 8.75
CA TYR A 144 -14.59 4.48 7.99
C TYR A 144 -13.15 4.74 8.47
N PRO A 145 -12.81 4.37 9.72
CA PRO A 145 -11.50 4.65 10.32
C PRO A 145 -10.33 3.99 9.57
N ILE A 146 -10.50 2.79 9.02
CA ILE A 146 -9.44 2.11 8.27
C ILE A 146 -9.14 2.86 6.98
N LEU A 147 -10.16 3.16 6.18
CA LEU A 147 -10.01 3.94 4.93
C LEU A 147 -9.47 5.34 5.20
N THR A 148 -9.96 6.01 6.23
CA THR A 148 -9.47 7.35 6.60
C THR A 148 -7.99 7.31 6.95
N THR A 149 -7.57 6.32 7.73
CA THR A 149 -6.16 6.15 8.09
C THR A 149 -5.32 5.79 6.86
N TYR A 150 -5.79 4.85 6.02
CA TYR A 150 -5.12 4.51 4.77
C TYR A 150 -4.84 5.75 3.93
N PHE A 151 -5.85 6.59 3.66
CA PHE A 151 -5.67 7.79 2.85
C PHE A 151 -4.80 8.86 3.53
N LYS A 152 -4.99 9.09 4.84
CA LYS A 152 -4.15 10.03 5.62
C LYS A 152 -2.66 9.69 5.49
N TYR A 153 -2.33 8.40 5.49
CA TYR A 153 -0.93 7.97 5.50
C TYR A 153 -0.36 7.69 4.11
N THR A 154 -1.18 7.33 3.13
CA THR A 154 -0.70 7.10 1.75
C THR A 154 -0.67 8.38 0.91
N ILE A 155 -1.55 9.35 1.18
CA ILE A 155 -1.65 10.60 0.40
C ILE A 155 -1.03 11.78 1.17
N GLU A 156 -1.42 11.98 2.43
CA GLU A 156 -1.03 13.19 3.17
C GLU A 156 0.31 13.04 3.90
N ASN A 157 0.64 11.83 4.38
CA ASN A 157 1.85 11.55 5.17
C ASN A 157 2.69 10.37 4.63
N PRO A 158 3.02 10.33 3.33
CA PRO A 158 3.67 9.16 2.71
C PRO A 158 5.04 8.83 3.32
N ASP A 159 5.75 9.84 3.85
CA ASP A 159 7.06 9.63 4.46
C ASP A 159 7.00 8.81 5.75
N LYS A 160 5.95 8.96 6.56
CA LYS A 160 5.75 8.11 7.75
C LYS A 160 5.63 6.63 7.38
N ILE A 161 5.02 6.33 6.25
CA ILE A 161 4.84 4.96 5.77
C ILE A 161 6.10 4.39 5.17
N LYS A 162 6.88 5.17 4.43
CA LYS A 162 8.21 4.76 3.96
C LYS A 162 9.11 4.33 5.12
N ILE A 163 9.02 5.02 6.27
CA ILE A 163 9.76 4.63 7.48
C ILE A 163 9.34 3.23 7.93
N LEU A 164 8.05 2.97 8.13
CA LEU A 164 7.55 1.65 8.54
C LEU A 164 7.93 0.54 7.54
N GLU A 165 7.84 0.83 6.24
CA GLU A 165 8.13 -0.14 5.18
C GLU A 165 9.62 -0.49 5.04
N SER A 166 10.50 0.42 5.47
CA SER A 166 11.94 0.18 5.54
C SER A 166 12.35 -0.83 6.61
N PHE A 167 11.45 -1.15 7.56
CA PHE A 167 11.69 -2.04 8.69
C PHE A 167 12.21 -3.42 8.29
N GLN A 168 11.61 -4.03 7.26
CA GLN A 168 12.04 -5.34 6.75
C GLN A 168 13.49 -5.35 6.23
N PHE A 169 14.02 -4.19 5.84
CA PHE A 169 15.36 -4.06 5.27
C PHE A 169 16.39 -3.67 6.32
N ILE A 170 16.01 -2.85 7.30
CA ILE A 170 16.91 -2.30 8.31
C ILE A 170 17.01 -3.22 9.53
N ASN A 171 15.88 -3.67 10.10
CA ASN A 171 15.86 -4.37 11.39
C ASN A 171 16.74 -5.63 11.41
N PRO A 172 16.72 -6.52 10.39
CA PRO A 172 17.53 -7.73 10.41
C PRO A 172 19.04 -7.48 10.54
N PHE A 173 19.55 -6.42 9.91
CA PHE A 173 20.95 -6.05 10.02
C PHE A 173 21.27 -5.48 11.41
N VAL A 174 20.44 -4.55 11.90
CA VAL A 174 20.67 -3.90 13.21
C VAL A 174 20.59 -4.92 14.35
N VAL A 175 19.64 -5.86 14.31
CA VAL A 175 19.54 -6.97 15.28
C VAL A 175 20.80 -7.84 15.23
N TYR A 176 21.25 -8.21 14.03
CA TYR A 176 22.47 -9.01 13.87
C TYR A 176 23.71 -8.32 14.46
N VAL A 177 23.87 -7.02 14.17
CA VAL A 177 24.96 -6.20 14.71
C VAL A 177 24.84 -6.10 16.24
N LEU A 178 23.63 -5.89 16.76
CA LEU A 178 23.37 -5.86 18.20
C LEU A 178 23.78 -7.17 18.88
N GLU A 179 23.35 -8.33 18.38
CA GLU A 179 23.74 -9.64 18.92
C GLU A 179 25.25 -9.89 18.86
N LYS A 180 25.87 -9.48 17.75
CA LYS A 180 27.31 -9.66 17.51
C LYS A 180 28.14 -8.83 18.49
N TYR A 181 27.80 -7.57 18.73
CA TYR A 181 28.65 -6.62 19.49
C TYR A 181 28.13 -6.25 20.89
N SER A 182 26.88 -6.56 21.24
CA SER A 182 26.31 -6.22 22.56
C SER A 182 27.18 -6.75 23.69
N ASN A 183 27.64 -5.83 24.55
CA ASN A 183 28.55 -6.06 25.67
C ASN A 183 29.91 -6.66 25.31
N LYS A 184 30.33 -6.66 24.02
CA LYS A 184 31.61 -7.22 23.56
C LYS A 184 32.55 -6.17 22.96
N LEU A 185 32.04 -5.00 22.63
CA LEU A 185 32.76 -3.91 21.98
C LEU A 185 32.61 -2.63 22.80
N THR A 186 33.72 -1.96 23.10
CA THR A 186 33.69 -0.61 23.68
C THR A 186 33.31 0.43 22.62
N ARG A 187 32.87 1.61 23.04
CA ARG A 187 32.51 2.67 22.10
C ARG A 187 33.70 3.17 21.29
N ASN A 188 34.87 3.32 21.91
CA ASN A 188 36.08 3.74 21.20
C ASN A 188 36.49 2.72 20.14
N GLU A 189 36.39 1.41 20.44
CA GLU A 189 36.61 0.35 19.45
C GLU A 189 35.59 0.47 18.29
N ALA A 190 34.32 0.77 18.58
CA ALA A 190 33.28 0.96 17.57
C ALA A 190 33.51 2.17 16.65
N LYS A 191 34.08 3.26 17.17
CA LYS A 191 34.42 4.46 16.41
C LYS A 191 35.67 4.25 15.54
N GLN A 192 36.56 3.36 15.95
CA GLN A 192 37.81 3.06 15.24
C GLN A 192 37.66 1.95 14.19
N SER A 193 36.69 1.05 14.33
CA SER A 193 36.42 0.02 13.32
C SER A 193 35.50 0.57 12.22
N SER A 194 35.88 0.38 10.95
CA SER A 194 35.01 0.68 9.81
C SER A 194 34.03 -0.47 9.57
N ILE A 195 32.85 -0.14 9.05
CA ILE A 195 31.86 -1.14 8.64
C ILE A 195 32.48 -2.08 7.60
N LYS A 196 33.19 -1.55 6.60
CA LYS A 196 33.88 -2.31 5.55
C LYS A 196 34.76 -3.43 6.11
N ASN A 197 35.57 -3.14 7.13
CA ASN A 197 36.47 -4.14 7.73
C ASN A 197 35.71 -5.30 8.40
N GLU A 198 34.50 -5.05 8.91
CA GLU A 198 33.65 -6.08 9.49
C GLU A 198 32.93 -6.88 8.41
N LEU A 199 32.49 -6.24 7.31
CA LEU A 199 31.84 -6.92 6.18
C LEU A 199 32.77 -7.89 5.45
N GLU A 200 34.06 -7.54 5.31
CA GLU A 200 35.05 -8.41 4.67
C GLU A 200 35.29 -9.72 5.45
N LYS A 201 35.04 -9.70 6.76
CA LYS A 201 35.25 -10.86 7.65
C LYS A 201 33.99 -11.68 7.87
N ASP A 202 32.83 -11.21 7.42
CA ASP A 202 31.52 -11.75 7.78
C ASP A 202 30.52 -11.67 6.62
N GLU A 203 30.41 -12.76 5.87
CA GLU A 203 29.50 -12.85 4.73
C GLU A 203 28.02 -12.72 5.12
N LYS A 204 27.62 -13.13 6.33
CA LYS A 204 26.25 -12.93 6.78
C LYS A 204 25.96 -11.44 6.99
N MET A 205 26.88 -10.73 7.64
CA MET A 205 26.77 -9.28 7.85
C MET A 205 26.74 -8.53 6.51
N LYS A 206 27.60 -8.93 5.56
CA LYS A 206 27.68 -8.35 4.21
C LYS A 206 26.37 -8.48 3.44
N ASN A 207 25.75 -9.66 3.44
CA ASN A 207 24.46 -9.87 2.80
C ASN A 207 23.34 -9.03 3.42
N LEU A 208 23.30 -8.94 4.75
CA LEU A 208 22.33 -8.11 5.46
C LEU A 208 22.56 -6.61 5.20
N PHE A 209 23.81 -6.18 5.09
CA PHE A 209 24.16 -4.78 4.84
C PHE A 209 23.69 -4.27 3.48
N VAL A 210 23.63 -5.14 2.45
CA VAL A 210 23.05 -4.79 1.15
C VAL A 210 21.58 -4.36 1.28
N ASN A 211 20.80 -5.08 2.09
CA ASN A 211 19.40 -4.72 2.35
C ASN A 211 19.31 -3.49 3.24
N PHE A 212 20.15 -3.40 4.27
CA PHE A 212 20.24 -2.20 5.11
C PHE A 212 20.46 -0.94 4.27
N LYS A 213 21.43 -0.93 3.34
CA LYS A 213 21.68 0.23 2.47
C LYS A 213 20.44 0.61 1.66
N LYS A 214 19.69 -0.36 1.13
CA LYS A 214 18.45 -0.09 0.40
C LYS A 214 17.41 0.58 1.27
N GLY A 215 17.16 0.05 2.48
CA GLY A 215 16.21 0.63 3.42
C GLY A 215 16.66 1.98 3.98
N TRP A 216 17.94 2.12 4.32
CA TRP A 216 18.48 3.35 4.89
C TRP A 216 18.41 4.51 3.89
N ASN A 217 18.76 4.25 2.62
CA ASN A 217 18.69 5.24 1.54
C ASN A 217 17.29 5.83 1.35
N SER A 218 16.21 5.11 1.69
CA SER A 218 14.84 5.62 1.56
C SER A 218 14.38 6.47 2.74
N VAL A 219 15.05 6.39 3.90
CA VAL A 219 14.57 7.03 5.14
C VAL A 219 15.50 8.07 5.75
N TYR A 220 16.81 8.05 5.50
CA TYR A 220 17.78 8.87 6.24
C TYR A 220 17.55 10.39 6.17
N LYS A 221 16.81 10.89 5.17
CA LYS A 221 16.45 12.31 5.02
C LYS A 221 15.15 12.70 5.72
N ILE A 222 14.31 11.74 6.07
CA ILE A 222 12.94 11.95 6.57
C ILE A 222 12.77 11.50 8.03
N LEU A 223 13.83 11.01 8.67
CA LEU A 223 13.81 10.68 10.10
C LEU A 223 13.49 11.91 10.93
N THR A 224 12.68 11.73 11.98
CA THR A 224 12.33 12.85 12.86
C THR A 224 13.48 13.16 13.81
N ASN A 225 13.80 14.44 13.95
CA ASN A 225 14.87 14.92 14.81
C ASN A 225 14.42 15.07 16.26
N PHE A 226 13.91 13.98 16.86
CA PHE A 226 13.42 13.99 18.23
C PHE A 226 14.51 13.62 19.25
N ASP A 227 15.29 14.60 19.67
CA ASP A 227 15.77 14.64 21.06
C ASP A 227 16.00 16.07 21.57
N CYS A 228 16.20 16.17 22.89
CA CYS A 228 16.45 17.42 23.61
C CYS A 228 17.86 18.00 23.40
N HIS A 229 18.71 17.37 22.57
CA HIS A 229 20.11 17.74 22.36
C HIS A 229 20.38 18.37 20.97
N GLY A 230 19.36 18.44 20.11
CA GLY A 230 19.44 19.13 18.81
C GLY A 230 19.31 18.17 17.62
N GLY A 231 19.07 18.76 16.44
CA GLY A 231 18.76 17.97 15.24
C GLY A 231 19.93 17.14 14.73
N LEU A 232 19.69 15.84 14.50
CA LEU A 232 20.60 15.01 13.72
C LEU A 232 20.62 15.53 12.28
N THR A 233 21.81 15.82 11.77
CA THR A 233 21.98 16.11 10.34
C THR A 233 21.69 14.85 9.54
N PRO A 234 20.96 14.92 8.41
CA PRO A 234 20.75 13.75 7.56
C PRO A 234 22.09 13.11 7.17
N LYS A 235 22.25 11.81 7.45
CA LYS A 235 23.45 11.06 7.10
C LYS A 235 23.10 9.78 6.37
N ASN A 236 23.63 9.66 5.16
CA ASN A 236 23.68 8.36 4.51
C ASN A 236 24.82 7.53 5.12
N ILE A 237 24.51 6.35 5.64
CA ILE A 237 25.48 5.44 6.24
C ILE A 237 25.99 4.50 5.14
N ASP A 238 27.29 4.49 4.91
CA ASP A 238 27.94 3.61 3.94
C ASP A 238 28.99 2.68 4.60
N GLU A 239 29.68 1.88 3.79
CA GLU A 239 30.70 0.94 4.29
C GLU A 239 31.97 1.61 4.81
N ASN A 240 32.25 2.86 4.44
CA ASN A 240 33.42 3.61 4.92
C ASN A 240 33.17 4.23 6.29
N ASP A 241 31.91 4.33 6.70
CA ASP A 241 31.55 4.80 8.04
C ASP A 241 32.02 3.85 9.14
N CYS A 242 32.22 4.41 10.34
CA CYS A 242 32.56 3.60 11.50
C CYS A 242 31.38 2.77 11.99
N LEU A 243 31.66 1.62 12.58
CA LEU A 243 30.68 0.67 13.11
C LEU A 243 29.71 1.31 14.11
N ALA A 244 30.15 2.34 14.84
CA ALA A 244 29.31 3.08 15.77
C ALA A 244 28.01 3.65 15.16
N TYR A 245 27.95 3.92 13.85
CA TYR A 245 26.74 4.42 13.18
C TYR A 245 25.59 3.41 13.09
N VAL A 246 25.91 2.11 13.17
CA VAL A 246 24.92 1.03 13.01
C VAL A 246 24.62 0.31 14.33
N LEU A 247 25.22 0.78 15.42
CA LEU A 247 24.97 0.29 16.77
C LEU A 247 23.82 1.08 17.38
N ASN A 248 22.80 0.42 17.92
CA ASN A 248 21.67 1.09 18.55
C ASN A 248 22.06 1.60 19.95
N ASP A 249 22.49 2.86 20.06
CA ASP A 249 22.85 3.52 21.32
C ASP A 249 22.33 4.97 21.39
N THR A 250 22.15 5.48 22.62
CA THR A 250 21.60 6.82 22.89
C THR A 250 22.58 7.72 23.65
N PHE A 251 23.88 7.40 23.66
CA PHE A 251 24.85 8.02 24.57
C PHE A 251 25.54 9.29 24.04
N GLU A 252 25.57 9.51 22.72
CA GLU A 252 26.22 10.71 22.11
C GLU A 252 25.53 11.04 20.80
N ASP A 253 25.58 12.32 20.47
CA ASP A 253 25.05 12.83 19.21
C ASP A 253 25.83 12.29 18.00
N GLY A 254 25.11 12.06 16.90
CA GLY A 254 25.64 11.44 15.69
C GLY A 254 25.43 9.93 15.71
N PHE A 255 26.44 9.16 16.10
CA PHE A 255 26.60 7.70 15.89
C PHE A 255 25.36 6.81 16.09
N GLY A 256 25.25 6.11 17.22
CA GLY A 256 24.16 5.16 17.44
C GLY A 256 22.79 5.80 17.53
N LYS A 257 22.77 7.12 17.72
CA LYS A 257 21.58 7.96 17.74
C LYS A 257 20.77 7.85 16.45
N TYR A 258 21.40 7.65 15.28
CA TYR A 258 20.65 7.42 14.03
C TYR A 258 19.74 6.19 14.10
N MET A 259 20.24 5.07 14.62
CA MET A 259 19.46 3.84 14.78
C MET A 259 18.41 4.00 15.88
N ALA A 260 18.75 4.68 16.97
CA ALA A 260 17.80 4.95 18.06
C ALA A 260 16.65 5.84 17.59
N THR A 261 16.94 6.89 16.81
CA THR A 261 15.93 7.76 16.20
C THR A 261 15.05 6.98 15.24
N TYR A 262 15.65 6.19 14.35
CA TYR A 262 14.89 5.34 13.44
C TYR A 262 13.90 4.42 14.18
N TYR A 263 14.34 3.75 15.25
CA TYR A 263 13.43 2.92 16.04
C TYR A 263 12.36 3.74 16.78
N ASN A 264 12.67 4.94 17.26
CA ASN A 264 11.66 5.80 17.87
C ASN A 264 10.58 6.19 16.86
N ASP A 265 10.96 6.50 15.62
CA ASP A 265 10.00 6.80 14.55
C ASP A 265 9.13 5.58 14.25
N ILE A 266 9.73 4.39 14.12
CA ILE A 266 8.98 3.14 13.94
C ILE A 266 7.97 2.95 15.07
N ILE A 267 8.40 3.05 16.34
CA ILE A 267 7.53 2.86 17.51
C ILE A 267 6.41 3.89 17.53
N SER A 268 6.75 5.17 17.36
CA SER A 268 5.78 6.26 17.44
C SER A 268 4.73 6.13 16.33
N ILE A 269 5.17 5.99 15.09
CA ILE A 269 4.27 5.93 13.93
C ILE A 269 3.42 4.65 13.99
N HIS A 270 4.03 3.49 14.24
CA HIS A 270 3.31 2.23 14.29
C HIS A 270 2.24 2.22 15.39
N ASN A 271 2.61 2.63 16.61
CA ASN A 271 1.69 2.64 17.74
C ASN A 271 0.60 3.72 17.57
N GLU A 272 0.93 4.90 17.01
CA GLU A 272 -0.05 5.94 16.68
C GLU A 272 -1.13 5.37 15.75
N ILE A 273 -0.72 4.72 14.66
CA ILE A 273 -1.64 4.13 13.69
C ILE A 273 -2.45 3.01 14.33
N LEU A 274 -1.82 2.01 14.96
CA LEU A 274 -2.52 0.84 15.47
C LEU A 274 -3.57 1.21 16.53
N LYS A 275 -3.22 2.12 17.45
CA LYS A 275 -4.15 2.62 18.49
C LYS A 275 -5.30 3.44 17.90
N SER A 276 -5.06 4.17 16.81
CA SER A 276 -6.13 4.91 16.12
C SER A 276 -7.14 3.99 15.41
N LEU A 277 -6.69 2.83 14.94
CA LEU A 277 -7.52 1.85 14.24
C LEU A 277 -8.32 0.96 15.20
N ILE A 278 -7.77 0.68 16.38
CA ILE A 278 -8.36 -0.21 17.39
C ILE A 278 -8.45 0.54 18.73
N PRO A 279 -9.35 1.54 18.87
CA PRO A 279 -9.49 2.27 20.13
C PRO A 279 -10.09 1.38 21.23
N GLU A 280 -9.65 1.55 22.46
CA GLU A 280 -10.11 0.75 23.62
C GLU A 280 -11.62 0.87 23.88
N ASN A 281 -12.25 1.98 23.46
CA ASN A 281 -13.65 2.28 23.71
C ASN A 281 -14.44 2.40 22.39
N ASN A 282 -15.56 1.68 22.32
CA ASN A 282 -16.58 1.76 21.26
C ASN A 282 -16.14 1.23 19.88
N LEU A 283 -15.79 -0.06 19.83
CA LEU A 283 -15.37 -0.73 18.60
C LEU A 283 -16.54 -1.22 17.77
N LYS A 284 -16.46 -0.93 16.47
CA LYS A 284 -17.31 -1.54 15.45
C LYS A 284 -17.15 -3.05 15.45
N TYR A 285 -18.22 -3.76 15.10
CA TYR A 285 -18.27 -5.22 15.16
C TYR A 285 -17.09 -5.90 14.44
N TYR A 286 -16.70 -5.39 13.26
CA TYR A 286 -15.60 -5.96 12.46
C TYR A 286 -14.19 -5.70 13.02
N LEU A 287 -14.04 -4.77 13.97
CA LEU A 287 -12.76 -4.49 14.63
C LEU A 287 -12.55 -5.30 15.92
N LYS A 288 -13.64 -5.85 16.48
CA LYS A 288 -13.59 -6.66 17.72
C LYS A 288 -12.56 -7.80 17.69
N PRO A 289 -12.38 -8.55 16.58
CA PRO A 289 -11.40 -9.63 16.53
C PRO A 289 -9.95 -9.19 16.79
N PHE A 290 -9.63 -7.90 16.62
CA PHE A 290 -8.28 -7.37 16.73
C PHE A 290 -8.00 -6.68 18.08
N GLN A 291 -8.97 -6.66 19.01
CA GLN A 291 -8.82 -6.01 20.32
C GLN A 291 -7.58 -6.47 21.09
N ASN A 292 -7.31 -7.78 21.12
CA ASN A 292 -6.22 -8.33 21.91
C ASN A 292 -4.82 -7.91 21.38
N GLN A 293 -4.74 -7.31 20.18
CA GLN A 293 -3.49 -6.79 19.62
C GLN A 293 -2.97 -5.57 20.39
N THR A 294 -3.84 -4.86 21.10
CA THR A 294 -3.45 -3.72 21.95
C THR A 294 -3.06 -4.11 23.38
N GLU A 295 -3.20 -5.39 23.74
CA GLU A 295 -2.88 -5.89 25.08
C GLU A 295 -1.46 -6.46 25.18
N ASN A 296 -0.87 -6.86 24.05
CA ASN A 296 0.47 -7.43 23.98
C ASN A 296 1.50 -6.41 23.49
N TYR A 297 2.68 -6.43 24.10
CA TYR A 297 3.77 -5.51 23.77
C TYR A 297 5.08 -6.26 23.53
N ILE A 298 5.75 -5.96 22.42
CA ILE A 298 7.06 -6.53 22.06
C ILE A 298 8.11 -5.42 21.89
N THR A 299 9.40 -5.77 22.00
CA THR A 299 10.46 -4.81 21.64
C THR A 299 10.52 -4.67 20.12
N VAL A 300 10.93 -3.51 19.62
CA VAL A 300 11.03 -3.24 18.18
C VAL A 300 12.06 -4.14 17.49
N GLN A 301 13.09 -4.57 18.23
CA GLN A 301 14.11 -5.47 17.71
C GLN A 301 13.57 -6.89 17.50
N ASP A 302 12.68 -7.34 18.38
CA ASP A 302 12.07 -8.68 18.32
C ASP A 302 10.92 -8.76 17.30
N ALA A 303 10.42 -7.61 16.83
CA ALA A 303 9.31 -7.56 15.88
C ALA A 303 9.73 -8.06 14.48
N THR A 304 8.84 -8.85 13.90
CA THR A 304 8.87 -9.26 12.49
C THR A 304 8.19 -8.21 11.62
N TYR A 305 8.50 -8.22 10.33
CA TYR A 305 7.84 -7.32 9.38
C TYR A 305 6.30 -7.47 9.35
N ASN A 306 5.79 -8.68 9.59
CA ASN A 306 4.34 -8.92 9.59
C ASN A 306 3.65 -8.31 10.83
N GLU A 307 4.37 -8.02 11.89
CA GLU A 307 3.83 -7.37 13.10
C GLU A 307 3.81 -5.84 12.97
N ILE A 308 4.59 -5.28 12.04
CA ILE A 308 4.61 -3.85 11.72
C ILE A 308 3.55 -3.51 10.66
N ILE A 309 2.97 -2.31 10.76
CA ILE A 309 2.00 -1.79 9.80
C ILE A 309 2.72 -1.46 8.48
N SER A 310 2.13 -1.84 7.35
CA SER A 310 2.68 -1.59 6.02
C SER A 310 1.56 -1.48 5.00
N PHE A 311 1.66 -0.51 4.08
CA PHE A 311 0.68 -0.28 3.01
C PHE A 311 1.17 -0.72 1.63
N ASN A 312 2.44 -1.08 1.46
CA ASN A 312 3.01 -1.53 0.18
C ASN A 312 2.26 -2.71 -0.47
N LYS A 313 1.77 -3.67 0.32
CA LYS A 313 0.97 -4.79 -0.23
C LYS A 313 -0.49 -4.41 -0.51
N LEU A 314 -0.92 -3.25 0.00
CA LEU A 314 -2.32 -2.81 -0.05
C LEU A 314 -2.62 -1.92 -1.25
N TYR A 315 -1.64 -1.33 -1.93
CA TYR A 315 -1.93 -0.41 -3.04
C TYR A 315 -2.53 -1.10 -4.27
N ASP A 316 -2.00 -2.27 -4.67
CA ASP A 316 -2.60 -3.05 -5.75
C ASP A 316 -3.91 -3.70 -5.24
N SER A 317 -3.86 -4.26 -4.03
CA SER A 317 -5.02 -4.89 -3.39
C SER A 317 -6.22 -3.94 -3.21
N ILE A 318 -6.01 -2.65 -2.93
CA ILE A 318 -7.12 -1.71 -2.72
C ILE A 318 -7.86 -1.41 -4.02
N LYS A 319 -7.16 -1.38 -5.17
CA LYS A 319 -7.81 -1.21 -6.47
C LYS A 319 -8.71 -2.40 -6.77
N ASP A 320 -8.21 -3.61 -6.51
CA ASP A 320 -8.98 -4.84 -6.67
C ASP A 320 -10.19 -4.87 -5.72
N VAL A 321 -10.00 -4.51 -4.45
CA VAL A 321 -11.09 -4.41 -3.47
C VAL A 321 -12.12 -3.37 -3.90
N ILE A 322 -11.69 -2.17 -4.33
CA ILE A 322 -12.59 -1.14 -4.84
C ILE A 322 -13.39 -1.69 -6.03
N SER A 323 -12.74 -2.37 -6.97
CA SER A 323 -13.40 -2.97 -8.13
C SER A 323 -14.44 -4.01 -7.71
N VAL A 324 -14.06 -4.98 -6.88
CA VAL A 324 -14.94 -6.07 -6.41
C VAL A 324 -16.15 -5.56 -5.62
N PHE A 325 -15.98 -4.51 -4.81
CA PHE A 325 -17.06 -3.94 -3.97
C PHE A 325 -17.64 -2.65 -4.53
N SER A 326 -17.31 -2.33 -5.78
CA SER A 326 -18.07 -1.40 -6.58
C SER A 326 -19.12 -2.18 -7.34
N ASN A 327 -20.38 -1.77 -7.20
CA ASN A 327 -21.45 -2.33 -8.00
C ASN A 327 -21.94 -1.26 -8.96
N ASN A 328 -21.99 -1.61 -10.25
CA ASN A 328 -23.00 -1.05 -11.12
C ASN A 328 -24.32 -1.68 -10.68
N LYS A 329 -25.01 -1.05 -9.72
CA LYS A 329 -26.26 -1.60 -9.21
C LYS A 329 -27.24 -1.74 -10.37
N TYR A 330 -27.48 -2.97 -10.81
CA TYR A 330 -28.82 -3.38 -11.23
C TYR A 330 -29.70 -3.27 -9.99
N TYR A 331 -30.32 -2.10 -9.78
CA TYR A 331 -31.30 -1.96 -8.72
C TYR A 331 -32.46 -2.93 -9.00
N LYS A 332 -32.58 -3.97 -8.17
CA LYS A 332 -33.86 -4.65 -7.95
C LYS A 332 -34.77 -3.65 -7.26
N GLU A 333 -35.73 -3.07 -8.00
CA GLU A 333 -36.84 -2.36 -7.38
C GLU A 333 -37.82 -3.37 -6.77
N GLN A 334 -38.33 -2.99 -5.60
CA GLN A 334 -39.56 -3.52 -5.03
C GLN A 334 -40.62 -3.54 -6.15
N ASN A 335 -41.26 -4.70 -6.38
CA ASN A 335 -42.31 -4.96 -7.39
C ASN A 335 -41.87 -5.55 -8.74
N GLY A 336 -40.63 -6.03 -8.90
CA GLY A 336 -40.29 -6.99 -9.97
C GLY A 336 -40.24 -6.43 -11.39
N LYS A 337 -40.25 -5.11 -11.57
CA LYS A 337 -39.92 -4.46 -12.85
C LYS A 337 -38.45 -4.04 -12.85
N LEU A 338 -37.70 -4.49 -13.86
CA LEU A 338 -36.32 -4.07 -14.10
C LEU A 338 -36.33 -2.62 -14.60
N SER A 339 -35.81 -1.69 -13.80
CA SER A 339 -35.55 -0.31 -14.20
C SER A 339 -34.12 -0.19 -14.73
N TYR A 340 -33.98 0.06 -16.03
CA TYR A 340 -32.69 0.24 -16.71
C TYR A 340 -32.16 1.68 -16.60
N THR A 341 -32.68 2.53 -15.72
CA THR A 341 -32.26 3.95 -15.67
C THR A 341 -31.02 4.20 -14.80
N ASN A 342 -30.63 3.25 -13.93
CA ASN A 342 -29.60 3.48 -12.90
C ASN A 342 -28.26 2.71 -13.08
N TYR A 343 -28.00 2.09 -14.25
CA TYR A 343 -26.74 1.38 -14.51
C TYR A 343 -25.50 2.29 -14.72
N LYS A 344 -25.71 3.61 -14.72
CA LYS A 344 -24.70 4.61 -15.14
C LYS A 344 -23.77 5.09 -14.04
N ASN A 345 -24.17 4.93 -12.77
CA ASN A 345 -23.39 5.41 -11.63
C ASN A 345 -22.77 4.24 -10.88
N VAL A 346 -21.44 4.27 -10.73
CA VAL A 346 -20.72 3.36 -9.85
C VAL A 346 -21.14 3.64 -8.41
N VAL A 347 -21.69 2.64 -7.73
CA VAL A 347 -21.98 2.73 -6.30
C VAL A 347 -20.94 1.93 -5.53
N TYR A 348 -20.17 2.63 -4.71
CA TYR A 348 -19.15 2.03 -3.86
C TYR A 348 -19.77 1.55 -2.54
N ASP A 349 -19.56 0.27 -2.20
CA ASP A 349 -19.88 -0.25 -0.87
C ASP A 349 -18.72 0.06 0.08
N PHE A 350 -18.65 1.31 0.55
CA PHE A 350 -17.62 1.77 1.47
C PHE A 350 -17.49 0.89 2.72
N GLN A 351 -18.61 0.32 3.21
CA GLN A 351 -18.60 -0.53 4.39
C GLN A 351 -17.90 -1.87 4.13
N ARG A 352 -18.13 -2.50 2.96
CA ARG A 352 -17.42 -3.73 2.60
C ARG A 352 -15.95 -3.47 2.29
N ILE A 353 -15.65 -2.39 1.57
CA ILE A 353 -14.25 -2.00 1.27
C ILE A 353 -13.47 -1.75 2.57
N GLU A 354 -14.07 -1.04 3.52
CA GLU A 354 -13.52 -0.82 4.87
C GLU A 354 -13.22 -2.13 5.61
N VAL A 355 -14.16 -3.08 5.58
CA VAL A 355 -14.01 -4.39 6.25
C VAL A 355 -12.93 -5.24 5.59
N GLU A 356 -12.84 -5.25 4.26
CA GLU A 356 -11.79 -6.00 3.58
C GLU A 356 -10.41 -5.38 3.79
N LEU A 357 -10.32 -4.05 3.74
CA LEU A 357 -9.07 -3.36 4.04
C LEU A 357 -8.63 -3.63 5.49
N CYS A 358 -9.57 -3.70 6.42
CA CYS A 358 -9.33 -4.12 7.80
C CYS A 358 -8.70 -5.53 7.87
N ASN A 359 -9.30 -6.48 7.16
CA ASN A 359 -8.85 -7.88 7.11
C ASN A 359 -7.48 -8.05 6.44
N LEU A 360 -7.07 -7.11 5.60
CA LEU A 360 -5.73 -7.13 5.00
C LEU A 360 -4.68 -6.41 5.86
N LEU A 361 -5.07 -5.34 6.57
CA LEU A 361 -4.15 -4.47 7.30
C LEU A 361 -3.83 -4.95 8.71
N LEU A 362 -4.84 -5.38 9.48
CA LEU A 362 -4.72 -5.62 10.92
C LEU A 362 -4.24 -7.02 11.35
N PRO A 363 -4.37 -8.12 10.58
CA PRO A 363 -3.93 -9.42 11.08
C PRO A 363 -2.46 -9.43 11.52
N GLY A 364 -2.23 -9.92 12.74
CA GLY A 364 -0.90 -10.12 13.31
C GLY A 364 -0.15 -8.86 13.76
N LYS A 365 -0.76 -7.66 13.76
CA LYS A 365 -0.12 -6.45 14.29
C LYS A 365 -0.05 -6.49 15.82
N ILE A 366 1.03 -5.97 16.40
CA ILE A 366 1.28 -5.99 17.84
C ILE A 366 1.91 -4.66 18.25
N LEU A 367 1.45 -4.07 19.35
CA LEU A 367 2.05 -2.83 19.86
C LEU A 367 3.53 -3.02 20.23
N LEU A 368 4.31 -1.98 19.95
CA LEU A 368 5.71 -1.91 20.35
C LEU A 368 5.82 -1.27 21.74
N LYS A 369 6.73 -1.78 22.57
CA LYS A 369 7.05 -1.20 23.87
C LYS A 369 7.53 0.25 23.76
N SER A 370 7.55 0.97 24.88
CA SER A 370 8.07 2.34 24.92
C SER A 370 9.58 2.39 24.67
N LYS A 371 10.13 3.57 24.37
CA LYS A 371 11.57 3.77 24.15
C LYS A 371 12.42 3.22 25.30
N ASP A 372 12.00 3.41 26.55
CA ASP A 372 12.79 3.04 27.73
C ASP A 372 12.90 1.52 27.94
N GLU A 373 12.07 0.74 27.23
CA GLU A 373 12.01 -0.71 27.33
C GLU A 373 12.64 -1.42 26.11
N GLN A 374 13.30 -0.67 25.22
CA GLN A 374 13.96 -1.22 24.04
C GLN A 374 15.35 -1.78 24.35
N ASN A 375 15.80 -2.71 23.52
CA ASN A 375 17.14 -3.28 23.62
C ASN A 375 18.17 -2.32 22.99
N PHE A 376 18.77 -1.46 23.82
CA PHE A 376 19.92 -0.64 23.45
C PHE A 376 21.24 -1.25 23.90
N ILE A 377 22.32 -0.94 23.19
CA ILE A 377 23.67 -1.25 23.66
C ILE A 377 23.96 -0.37 24.89
N SER A 378 24.18 -1.02 26.03
CA SER A 378 24.49 -0.35 27.29
C SER A 378 26.00 -0.25 27.48
N TYR A 379 26.52 0.97 27.40
CA TYR A 379 27.92 1.29 27.71
C TYR A 379 28.17 1.56 29.20
N LYS A 380 27.16 1.39 30.07
CA LYS A 380 27.26 1.65 31.52
C LYS A 380 28.38 0.85 32.22
N ASN A 381 28.82 -0.25 31.61
CA ASN A 381 29.88 -1.12 32.12
C ASN A 381 31.11 -1.15 31.18
N GLU A 382 31.45 -0.06 30.49
CA GLU A 382 32.61 -0.02 29.57
C GLU A 382 33.95 -0.42 30.20
N ARG A 383 34.10 -0.28 31.52
CA ARG A 383 35.28 -0.77 32.26
C ARG A 383 35.31 -2.30 32.40
N PHE A 384 34.21 -2.98 32.08
CA PHE A 384 33.99 -4.41 32.23
C PHE A 384 33.54 -5.10 30.93
N THR A 385 33.52 -4.43 29.78
CA THR A 385 33.08 -5.00 28.48
C THR A 385 33.87 -6.26 28.10
N LYS A 386 35.15 -6.36 28.51
CA LYS A 386 35.96 -7.59 28.37
C LYS A 386 35.72 -8.64 29.46
N ASN A 387 35.14 -8.23 30.58
CA ASN A 387 34.82 -9.07 31.74
C ASN A 387 33.35 -9.48 31.79
N PHE A 388 32.50 -9.03 30.86
CA PHE A 388 31.07 -9.37 30.87
C PHE A 388 30.87 -10.88 30.74
N ASN A 389 31.63 -11.56 29.89
CA ASN A 389 31.62 -13.03 29.81
C ASN A 389 32.06 -13.67 31.14
N ILE A 390 33.00 -13.07 31.87
CA ILE A 390 33.41 -13.55 33.20
C ILE A 390 32.28 -13.37 34.21
N ILE A 391 31.64 -12.19 34.26
CA ILE A 391 30.54 -11.88 35.18
C ILE A 391 29.28 -12.69 34.83
N TYR A 392 28.97 -12.87 33.55
CA TYR A 392 27.84 -13.67 33.07
C TYR A 392 28.05 -15.16 33.35
N ASN A 393 29.24 -15.70 33.05
CA ASN A 393 29.60 -17.08 33.42
C ASN A 393 29.59 -17.28 34.94
N PHE A 394 30.01 -16.27 35.70
CA PHE A 394 29.95 -16.30 37.17
C PHE A 394 28.51 -16.27 37.69
N LYS A 395 27.63 -15.46 37.09
CA LYS A 395 26.19 -15.41 37.42
C LYS A 395 25.45 -16.69 37.04
N GLN A 396 25.75 -17.32 35.89
CA GLN A 396 25.19 -18.61 35.53
C GLN A 396 25.66 -19.72 36.47
N LYS A 397 26.95 -19.78 36.81
CA LYS A 397 27.48 -20.72 37.81
C LYS A 397 26.86 -20.52 39.20
N LEU A 398 26.58 -19.27 39.59
CA LEU A 398 25.85 -18.95 40.83
C LEU A 398 24.37 -19.37 40.81
N HIS A 399 23.77 -19.58 39.64
CA HIS A 399 22.41 -20.08 39.53
C HIS A 399 22.34 -21.61 39.71
N GLU A 400 23.44 -22.31 39.44
CA GLU A 400 23.61 -23.75 39.65
C GLU A 400 24.15 -24.07 41.06
N GLU A 401 24.92 -23.17 41.67
CA GLU A 401 25.39 -23.33 43.05
C GLU A 401 24.40 -22.75 44.07
N ARG A 402 23.93 -23.61 44.98
CA ARG A 402 23.10 -23.23 46.15
C ARG A 402 23.63 -21.95 46.77
N SER A 403 22.71 -20.98 46.97
CA SER A 403 22.96 -19.72 47.68
C SER A 403 24.01 -19.88 48.78
N LEU A 404 25.08 -19.07 48.73
CA LEU A 404 26.13 -19.04 49.75
C LEU A 404 25.52 -19.16 51.14
N SER A 405 25.96 -20.18 51.90
CA SER A 405 25.42 -20.44 53.23
C SER A 405 25.53 -19.19 54.11
N LYS A 406 24.61 -19.03 55.06
CA LYS A 406 24.57 -17.89 55.99
C LYS A 406 25.93 -17.67 56.67
N THR A 407 26.66 -18.75 56.91
CA THR A 407 28.01 -18.78 57.47
C THR A 407 29.05 -18.14 56.56
N ILE A 408 29.06 -18.48 55.25
CA ILE A 408 30.02 -17.89 54.30
C ILE A 408 29.73 -16.40 54.09
N LYS A 409 28.44 -16.02 54.02
CA LYS A 409 28.04 -14.60 53.94
C LYS A 409 28.52 -13.80 55.16
N ASN A 410 28.41 -14.37 56.36
CA ASN A 410 28.90 -13.74 57.58
C ASN A 410 30.43 -13.63 57.60
N ASN A 411 31.16 -14.66 57.14
CA ASN A 411 32.61 -14.63 57.08
C ASN A 411 33.14 -13.58 56.09
N ILE A 412 32.51 -13.43 54.92
CA ILE A 412 32.85 -12.38 53.95
C ILE A 412 32.58 -10.99 54.55
N LYS A 413 31.43 -10.81 55.21
CA LYS A 413 31.09 -9.55 55.88
C LYS A 413 32.10 -9.22 56.99
N HIS A 414 32.53 -10.22 57.77
CA HIS A 414 33.53 -10.03 58.81
C HIS A 414 34.90 -9.69 58.22
N ALA A 415 35.33 -10.37 57.16
CA ALA A 415 36.58 -10.09 56.47
C ALA A 415 36.62 -8.65 55.92
N ILE A 416 35.54 -8.19 55.27
CA ILE A 416 35.44 -6.82 54.76
C ILE A 416 35.54 -5.80 55.90
N ILE A 417 34.82 -6.01 57.01
CA ILE A 417 34.88 -5.12 58.18
C ILE A 417 36.30 -5.09 58.79
N THR A 418 36.95 -6.24 58.89
CA THR A 418 38.31 -6.34 59.43
C THR A 418 39.33 -5.66 58.52
N THR A 419 39.24 -5.84 57.21
CA THR A 419 40.11 -5.17 56.23
C THR A 419 39.88 -3.66 56.23
N HIS A 420 38.64 -3.20 56.36
CA HIS A 420 38.33 -1.77 56.45
C HIS A 420 38.89 -1.15 57.74
N LYS A 421 38.80 -1.87 58.87
CA LYS A 421 39.44 -1.46 60.13
C LYS A 421 40.96 -1.44 60.07
N LEU A 422 41.58 -2.40 59.38
CA LEU A 422 43.03 -2.42 59.16
C LEU A 422 43.49 -1.25 58.29
N ILE A 423 42.73 -0.92 57.24
CA ILE A 423 43.02 0.22 56.36
C ILE A 423 42.85 1.55 57.12
N SER A 424 41.83 1.69 57.98
CA SER A 424 41.62 2.90 58.80
C SER A 424 42.58 3.05 59.99
N VAL A 425 43.44 2.06 60.24
CA VAL A 425 44.52 2.12 61.24
C VAL A 425 45.87 2.37 60.56
N LEU A 426 45.96 2.15 59.25
CA LEU A 426 47.17 2.34 58.44
C LEU A 426 47.18 3.64 57.63
N PHE A 427 46.09 4.41 57.64
CA PHE A 427 45.93 5.77 57.13
C PHE A 427 45.16 6.59 58.18
#